data_AF-A0A415NA72-F1
#
_entry.id   AF-A0A415NA72-F1
#
_cell.length_a   1.000
_cell.length_b   1.000
_cell.length_c   1.000
_cell.angle_alpha   90.00
_cell.angle_beta   90.00
_cell.angle_gamma   90.00
#
_symmetry.space_group_name_H-M   'P 1'
#
loop_
_entity.id
_entity.type
_entity.pdbx_description
1 polymer ?
#
loop_
_entity_poly.entity_id
_entity_poly.type
_entity_poly.pdbx_seq_one_letter_code
_entity_poly.pdbx_strand_id
1 'polypeptide(L)'
;MDYTEILKEIYEEIQPYAQMGKPASYIPELLKVNPDRYGICLRTIEGKEYAQGDSDERFAIQSISKVFSLAISFSRMGNELWKRIGVEPSGNAFNSIFQLEMEKGIPRNPLINAGALVMADILLSVLDDPEKDYLAFVRKLCGNNQIQYNEGMATSEREYGYLNAAITNMLKYHGNIENDIERVLHFYFLQCSIGMSCRELACSFLPFADHTRPFSFDGIELTTSQVKRIDAIMQTCGFYDEAGEFSYLVGLPGKSGVGGGIAAVCPRKYAVAVWSPRLNPKGNSVMGMKALELLTTKTAISIF
;
A
#
# COMPACT_ATOMS: atom_id res chain seq x y z
N MET A 1 -24.62 11.38 -5.98
CA MET A 1 -23.34 12.11 -6.11
C MET A 1 -22.80 11.81 -7.49
N ASP A 2 -22.46 12.85 -8.26
CA ASP A 2 -21.92 12.68 -9.61
C ASP A 2 -20.39 12.60 -9.55
N TYR A 3 -19.88 11.40 -9.28
CA TYR A 3 -18.43 11.19 -9.19
C TYR A 3 -17.72 11.40 -10.53
N THR A 4 -18.40 11.25 -11.67
CA THR A 4 -17.80 11.48 -12.98
C THR A 4 -17.39 12.95 -13.14
N GLU A 5 -18.32 13.87 -12.89
CA GLU A 5 -18.02 15.30 -12.99
C GLU A 5 -17.02 15.73 -11.91
N ILE A 6 -17.14 15.23 -10.69
CA ILE A 6 -16.19 15.53 -9.61
C ILE A 6 -14.75 15.12 -10.00
N LEU A 7 -14.54 13.91 -10.53
CA LEU A 7 -13.20 13.45 -10.93
C LEU A 7 -12.63 14.26 -12.11
N LYS A 8 -13.50 14.75 -13.00
CA LYS A 8 -13.11 15.63 -14.10
C LYS A 8 -12.67 17.01 -13.59
N GLU A 9 -13.46 17.64 -12.73
CA GLU A 9 -13.11 18.92 -12.09
C GLU A 9 -11.79 18.79 -11.31
N ILE A 10 -11.61 17.70 -10.56
CA ILE A 10 -10.36 17.42 -9.85
C ILE A 10 -9.19 17.37 -10.82
N TYR A 11 -9.33 16.66 -11.95
CA TYR A 11 -8.28 16.56 -12.94
C TYR A 11 -7.88 17.92 -13.52
N GLU A 12 -8.83 18.82 -13.73
CA GLU A 12 -8.59 20.20 -14.18
C GLU A 12 -7.86 21.02 -13.10
N GLU A 13 -8.29 20.92 -11.84
CA GLU A 13 -7.74 21.70 -10.71
C GLU A 13 -6.32 21.27 -10.30
N ILE A 14 -5.94 20.01 -10.53
CA ILE A 14 -4.59 19.52 -10.20
C ILE A 14 -3.53 19.78 -11.27
N GLN A 15 -3.91 20.28 -12.46
CA GLN A 15 -2.94 20.57 -13.54
C GLN A 15 -1.74 21.44 -13.12
N PRO A 16 -1.91 22.48 -12.27
CA PRO A 16 -0.78 23.28 -11.79
C PRO A 16 0.29 22.49 -11.03
N TYR A 17 -0.05 21.29 -10.53
CA TYR A 17 0.84 20.42 -9.78
C TYR A 17 1.59 19.39 -10.65
N ALA A 18 1.29 19.31 -11.96
CA ALA A 18 1.77 18.24 -12.85
C ALA A 18 3.30 18.10 -12.93
N GLN A 19 4.02 19.21 -12.76
CA GLN A 19 5.49 19.25 -12.81
C GLN A 19 6.16 19.34 -11.43
N MET A 20 5.38 19.28 -10.34
CA MET A 20 5.91 19.33 -8.99
C MET A 20 6.41 17.97 -8.53
N GLY A 21 7.52 17.96 -7.78
CA GLY A 21 8.15 16.73 -7.29
C GLY A 21 9.05 16.06 -8.32
N LYS A 22 9.51 14.85 -8.01
CA LYS A 22 10.38 14.05 -8.88
C LYS A 22 9.98 12.57 -8.81
N PRO A 23 10.07 11.80 -9.91
CA PRO A 23 9.88 10.36 -9.85
C PRO A 23 10.94 9.70 -8.95
N ALA A 24 10.61 8.55 -8.39
CA ALA A 24 11.61 7.72 -7.73
C ALA A 24 12.68 7.27 -8.74
N SER A 25 13.95 7.37 -8.35
CA SER A 25 15.09 7.17 -9.25
C SER A 25 16.19 6.29 -8.66
N TYR A 26 15.91 5.58 -7.56
CA TYR A 26 16.91 4.75 -6.86
C TYR A 26 17.14 3.40 -7.55
N ILE A 27 16.24 2.99 -8.45
CA ILE A 27 16.41 1.84 -9.35
C ILE A 27 16.08 2.22 -10.80
N PRO A 28 16.76 1.62 -11.80
CA PRO A 28 16.51 1.90 -13.22
C PRO A 28 15.07 1.63 -13.68
N GLU A 29 14.42 0.62 -13.09
CA GLU A 29 13.09 0.16 -13.48
C GLU A 29 12.01 1.22 -13.22
N LEU A 30 12.15 2.04 -12.17
CA LEU A 30 11.22 3.13 -11.88
C LEU A 30 11.35 4.29 -12.86
N LEU A 31 12.52 4.47 -13.47
CA LEU A 31 12.78 5.53 -14.45
C LEU A 31 12.17 5.24 -15.83
N LYS A 32 11.68 4.02 -16.07
CA LYS A 32 11.03 3.63 -17.33
C LYS A 32 9.60 4.19 -17.46
N VAL A 33 9.01 4.64 -16.35
CA VAL A 33 7.66 5.19 -16.30
C VAL A 33 7.65 6.64 -16.78
N ASN A 34 6.70 6.99 -17.65
CA ASN A 34 6.50 8.39 -18.05
C ASN A 34 6.02 9.21 -16.84
N PRO A 35 6.77 10.23 -16.38
CA PRO A 35 6.42 10.98 -15.18
C PRO A 35 5.16 11.85 -15.32
N ASP A 36 4.74 12.16 -16.55
CA ASP A 36 3.58 13.01 -16.85
C ASP A 36 2.24 12.27 -16.83
N ARG A 37 2.23 11.00 -16.41
CA ARG A 37 1.02 10.20 -16.28
C ARG A 37 0.20 10.59 -15.04
N TYR A 38 -1.12 10.53 -15.20
CA TYR A 38 -2.06 10.67 -14.10
C TYR A 38 -3.28 9.78 -14.35
N GLY A 39 -3.63 8.95 -13.37
CA GLY A 39 -4.87 8.17 -13.39
C GLY A 39 -5.54 8.15 -12.03
N ILE A 40 -6.86 8.17 -11.99
CA ILE A 40 -7.66 7.97 -10.77
C ILE A 40 -8.84 7.05 -11.06
N CYS A 41 -9.15 6.16 -10.13
CA CYS A 41 -10.35 5.35 -10.16
C CYS A 41 -10.98 5.28 -8.77
N LEU A 42 -12.29 5.49 -8.69
CA LEU A 42 -13.12 5.33 -7.52
C LEU A 42 -14.14 4.21 -7.77
N ARG A 43 -14.24 3.28 -6.84
CA ARG A 43 -15.22 2.21 -6.86
C ARG A 43 -16.07 2.24 -5.60
N THR A 44 -17.38 2.32 -5.78
CA THR A 44 -18.36 2.36 -4.69
C THR A 44 -18.71 0.97 -4.19
N ILE A 45 -19.20 0.84 -2.96
CA ILE A 45 -19.64 -0.45 -2.40
C ILE A 45 -20.86 -1.02 -3.15
N GLU A 46 -21.63 -0.16 -3.83
CA GLU A 46 -22.72 -0.57 -4.73
C GLU A 46 -22.21 -1.14 -6.07
N GLY A 47 -20.89 -1.16 -6.30
CA GLY A 47 -20.27 -1.73 -7.49
C GLY A 47 -20.19 -0.77 -8.68
N LYS A 48 -20.51 0.53 -8.50
CA LYS A 48 -20.28 1.55 -9.54
C LYS A 48 -18.83 1.97 -9.55
N GLU A 49 -18.30 2.22 -10.74
CA GLU A 49 -16.91 2.57 -10.97
C GLU A 49 -16.83 3.88 -11.77
N TYR A 50 -15.92 4.75 -11.37
CA TYR A 50 -15.69 6.07 -11.95
C TYR A 50 -14.18 6.25 -12.12
N ALA A 51 -13.73 6.68 -13.28
CA ALA A 51 -12.31 6.80 -13.56
C ALA A 51 -12.00 7.96 -14.49
N GLN A 52 -10.78 8.48 -14.39
CA GLN A 52 -10.28 9.62 -15.17
C GLN A 52 -8.78 9.45 -15.44
N GLY A 53 -8.32 9.90 -16.62
CA GLY A 53 -6.91 9.84 -17.02
C GLY A 53 -6.42 8.43 -17.37
N ASP A 54 -5.14 8.16 -17.16
CA ASP A 54 -4.43 6.90 -17.44
C ASP A 54 -4.77 5.79 -16.42
N SER A 55 -6.03 5.69 -15.98
CA SER A 55 -6.48 4.81 -14.88
C SER A 55 -6.31 3.31 -15.13
N ASP A 56 -6.09 2.93 -16.38
CA ASP A 56 -5.89 1.56 -16.86
C ASP A 56 -4.40 1.18 -16.98
N GLU A 57 -3.48 2.16 -16.92
CA GLU A 57 -2.04 1.92 -17.00
C GLU A 57 -1.55 1.24 -15.72
N ARG A 58 -0.84 0.11 -15.87
CA ARG A 58 -0.30 -0.64 -14.73
C ARG A 58 1.06 -0.09 -14.31
N PHE A 59 1.25 0.00 -13.01
CA PHE A 59 2.51 0.38 -12.38
C PHE A 59 2.83 -0.58 -11.22
N ALA A 60 4.10 -0.60 -10.78
CA ALA A 60 4.49 -1.38 -9.60
C ALA A 60 3.88 -0.74 -8.34
N ILE A 61 3.03 -1.49 -7.63
CA ILE A 61 2.27 -0.96 -6.48
C ILE A 61 3.16 -0.68 -5.26
N GLN A 62 4.35 -1.27 -5.20
CA GLN A 62 5.36 -0.99 -4.19
C GLN A 62 4.79 -1.18 -2.77
N SER A 63 5.02 -0.23 -1.87
CA SER A 63 4.57 -0.31 -0.46
C SER A 63 3.06 -0.41 -0.26
N ILE A 64 2.22 -0.24 -1.29
CA ILE A 64 0.78 -0.54 -1.21
C ILE A 64 0.55 -2.03 -0.92
N SER A 65 1.42 -2.91 -1.43
CA SER A 65 1.40 -4.36 -1.20
C SER A 65 1.38 -4.75 0.28
N LYS A 66 1.95 -3.92 1.17
CA LYS A 66 2.01 -4.15 2.61
C LYS A 66 0.62 -4.30 3.25
N VAL A 67 -0.40 -3.66 2.69
CA VAL A 67 -1.79 -3.78 3.17
C VAL A 67 -2.31 -5.21 2.93
N PHE A 68 -1.99 -5.80 1.78
CA PHE A 68 -2.36 -7.19 1.49
C PHE A 68 -1.59 -8.17 2.38
N SER A 69 -0.30 -7.93 2.59
CA SER A 69 0.53 -8.75 3.51
C SER A 69 -0.01 -8.68 4.95
N LEU A 70 -0.48 -7.50 5.37
CA LEU A 70 -1.13 -7.30 6.66
C LEU A 70 -2.45 -8.05 6.78
N ALA A 71 -3.29 -8.01 5.74
CA ALA A 71 -4.56 -8.74 5.74
C ALA A 71 -4.34 -10.25 5.90
N ILE A 72 -3.40 -10.83 5.14
CA ILE A 72 -3.08 -12.26 5.24
C ILE A 72 -2.47 -12.59 6.62
N SER A 73 -1.47 -11.83 7.05
CA SER A 73 -0.78 -12.07 8.33
C SER A 73 -1.75 -11.99 9.51
N PHE A 74 -2.65 -10.99 9.50
CA PHE A 74 -3.61 -10.81 10.58
C PHE A 74 -4.72 -11.86 10.57
N SER A 75 -5.11 -12.36 9.40
CA SER A 75 -6.02 -13.50 9.28
C SER A 75 -5.41 -14.78 9.86
N ARG A 76 -4.15 -15.06 9.52
CA ARG A 76 -3.46 -16.31 9.91
C ARG A 76 -3.02 -16.33 11.38
N MET A 77 -2.51 -15.20 11.90
CA MET A 77 -1.95 -15.14 13.25
C MET A 77 -2.92 -14.57 14.30
N GLY A 78 -3.96 -13.84 13.88
CA GLY A 78 -4.79 -13.07 14.80
C GLY A 78 -3.95 -12.10 15.64
N ASN A 79 -4.18 -12.04 16.95
CA ASN A 79 -3.48 -11.10 17.83
C ASN A 79 -2.02 -11.45 18.10
N GLU A 80 -1.57 -12.67 17.78
CA GLU A 80 -0.16 -13.08 17.95
C GLU A 80 0.77 -12.27 17.04
N LEU A 81 0.25 -11.74 15.93
CA LEU A 81 0.97 -10.79 15.06
C LEU A 81 1.54 -9.61 15.86
N TRP A 82 0.80 -9.13 16.86
CA TRP A 82 1.16 -7.94 17.63
C TRP A 82 2.27 -8.16 18.65
N LYS A 83 2.71 -9.41 18.85
CA LYS A 83 3.91 -9.72 19.63
C LYS A 83 5.18 -9.50 18.81
N ARG A 84 5.09 -9.55 17.48
CA ARG A 84 6.21 -9.40 16.54
C ARG A 84 6.29 -8.01 15.90
N ILE A 85 5.16 -7.30 15.85
CA ILE A 85 5.03 -5.99 15.19
C ILE A 85 4.06 -5.11 16.01
N GLY A 86 4.39 -3.84 16.22
CA GLY A 86 3.47 -2.87 16.84
C GLY A 86 2.35 -2.40 15.91
N VAL A 87 1.61 -1.38 16.35
CA VAL A 87 0.50 -0.75 15.60
C VAL A 87 0.60 0.79 15.58
N GLU A 88 1.68 1.35 16.10
CA GLU A 88 1.84 2.79 16.31
C GLU A 88 2.68 3.42 15.18
N PRO A 89 2.46 4.70 14.85
CA PRO A 89 3.35 5.41 13.95
C PRO A 89 4.79 5.44 14.50
N SER A 90 5.77 5.55 13.59
CA SER A 90 7.15 5.86 13.97
C SER A 90 7.32 7.38 14.07
N GLY A 91 7.92 7.86 15.16
CA GLY A 91 8.32 9.27 15.30
C GLY A 91 9.62 9.61 14.57
N ASN A 92 10.34 8.58 14.09
CA ASN A 92 11.52 8.70 13.25
C ASN A 92 11.20 8.25 11.82
N ALA A 93 12.11 8.55 10.88
CA ALA A 93 12.01 8.09 9.50
C ALA A 93 11.69 6.59 9.42
N PHE A 94 10.77 6.23 8.51
CA PHE A 94 10.22 4.87 8.35
C PHE A 94 11.25 3.74 8.14
N ASN A 95 12.50 4.07 7.87
CA ASN A 95 13.62 3.16 7.61
C ASN A 95 14.75 3.26 8.67
N SER A 96 14.46 3.83 9.84
CA SER A 96 15.43 4.01 10.93
C SER A 96 15.87 2.68 11.55
N ILE A 97 17.11 2.26 11.26
CA ILE A 97 17.76 1.10 11.91
C ILE A 97 17.97 1.35 13.40
N PHE A 98 18.30 2.59 13.77
CA PHE A 98 18.53 2.97 15.17
C PHE A 98 17.30 2.72 16.05
N GLN A 99 16.11 3.12 15.57
CA GLN A 99 14.87 2.84 16.30
C GLN A 99 14.64 1.35 16.46
N LEU A 100 14.91 0.58 15.41
CA LEU A 100 14.72 -0.87 15.42
C LEU A 100 15.65 -1.57 16.42
N GLU A 101 16.90 -1.11 16.54
CA GLU A 101 17.84 -1.60 17.55
C GLU A 101 17.37 -1.28 18.97
N MET A 102 16.91 -0.04 19.22
CA MET A 102 16.36 0.36 20.52
C MET A 102 15.12 -0.45 20.91
N GLU A 103 14.27 -0.78 19.94
CA GLU A 103 13.05 -1.57 20.12
C GLU A 103 13.31 -3.08 20.05
N LYS A 104 14.58 -3.50 20.11
CA LYS A 104 15.01 -4.91 20.14
C LYS A 104 14.40 -5.73 19.01
N GLY A 105 14.39 -5.15 17.81
CA GLY A 105 13.91 -5.82 16.60
C GLY A 105 12.40 -5.92 16.47
N ILE A 106 11.60 -5.24 17.30
CA ILE A 106 10.14 -5.15 17.14
C ILE A 106 9.78 -3.88 16.36
N PRO A 107 9.33 -3.96 15.11
CA PRO A 107 8.96 -2.78 14.33
C PRO A 107 7.71 -2.09 14.89
N ARG A 108 7.63 -0.76 14.77
CA ARG A 108 6.50 0.05 15.26
C ARG A 108 5.14 -0.31 14.66
N ASN A 109 5.09 -0.67 13.39
CA ASN A 109 3.87 -0.97 12.65
C ASN A 109 4.16 -1.81 11.40
N PRO A 110 3.15 -2.46 10.79
CA PRO A 110 3.34 -3.29 9.60
C PRO A 110 3.57 -2.50 8.30
N LEU A 111 3.32 -1.20 8.25
CA LEU A 111 3.37 -0.42 7.00
C LEU A 111 4.73 0.26 6.73
N ILE A 112 5.64 0.23 7.71
CA ILE A 112 7.07 0.50 7.52
C ILE A 112 7.82 -0.73 6.97
N ASN A 113 9.03 -0.53 6.44
CA ASN A 113 9.78 -1.63 5.79
C ASN A 113 10.10 -2.76 6.76
N ALA A 114 10.53 -2.45 7.98
CA ALA A 114 10.84 -3.46 8.99
C ALA A 114 9.63 -4.34 9.33
N GLY A 115 8.44 -3.74 9.50
CA GLY A 115 7.20 -4.49 9.73
C GLY A 115 6.81 -5.36 8.54
N ALA A 116 6.95 -4.84 7.32
CA ALA A 116 6.67 -5.60 6.10
C ALA A 116 7.61 -6.79 5.90
N LEU A 117 8.88 -6.68 6.29
CA LEU A 117 9.85 -7.78 6.25
C LEU A 117 9.49 -8.87 7.28
N VAL A 118 9.05 -8.50 8.48
CA VAL A 118 8.52 -9.46 9.47
C VAL A 118 7.25 -10.14 8.93
N MET A 119 6.36 -9.40 8.26
CA MET A 119 5.20 -10.02 7.60
C MET A 119 5.61 -10.98 6.48
N ALA A 120 6.60 -10.63 5.66
CA ALA A 120 7.11 -11.54 4.64
C ALA A 120 7.65 -12.84 5.25
N ASP A 121 8.40 -12.77 6.35
CA ASP A 121 8.86 -13.94 7.11
C ASP A 121 7.72 -14.80 7.69
N ILE A 122 6.70 -14.15 8.26
CA ILE A 122 5.49 -14.84 8.75
C ILE A 122 4.83 -15.60 7.59
N LEU A 123 4.62 -14.92 6.47
CA LEU A 123 3.95 -15.48 5.30
C LEU A 123 4.71 -16.65 4.69
N LEU A 124 6.05 -16.64 4.70
CA LEU A 124 6.87 -17.80 4.32
C LEU A 124 6.64 -19.04 5.18
N SER A 125 6.13 -18.85 6.41
CA SER A 125 5.94 -19.93 7.38
C SER A 125 4.49 -20.43 7.45
N VAL A 126 3.51 -19.58 7.12
CA VAL A 126 2.08 -19.88 7.28
C VAL A 126 1.34 -20.17 5.97
N LEU A 127 1.97 -19.91 4.83
CA LEU A 127 1.44 -20.25 3.49
C LEU A 127 2.17 -21.47 2.95
N ASP A 128 1.46 -22.31 2.19
CA ASP A 128 2.01 -23.52 1.60
C ASP A 128 2.92 -23.18 0.41
N ASP A 129 2.47 -22.26 -0.45
CA ASP A 129 3.24 -21.71 -1.57
C ASP A 129 3.16 -20.17 -1.51
N PRO A 130 4.03 -19.51 -0.73
CA PRO A 130 3.87 -18.10 -0.37
C PRO A 130 3.73 -17.15 -1.56
N GLU A 131 4.49 -17.36 -2.63
CA GLU A 131 4.44 -16.52 -3.83
C GLU A 131 3.13 -16.72 -4.61
N LYS A 132 2.72 -17.98 -4.79
CA LYS A 132 1.49 -18.29 -5.51
C LYS A 132 0.25 -17.88 -4.72
N ASP A 133 0.20 -18.20 -3.44
CA ASP A 133 -0.95 -17.96 -2.56
C ASP A 133 -1.15 -16.45 -2.32
N TYR A 134 -0.06 -15.69 -2.15
CA TYR A 134 -0.14 -14.24 -2.06
C TYR A 134 -0.71 -13.62 -3.34
N LEU A 135 -0.21 -14.03 -4.51
CA LEU A 135 -0.70 -13.50 -5.78
C LEU A 135 -2.15 -13.92 -6.06
N ALA A 136 -2.53 -15.15 -5.70
CA ALA A 136 -3.90 -15.64 -5.80
C ALA A 136 -4.87 -14.82 -4.94
N PHE A 137 -4.49 -14.49 -3.70
CA PHE A 137 -5.25 -13.57 -2.85
C PHE A 137 -5.44 -12.20 -3.50
N VAL A 138 -4.37 -11.57 -4.00
CA VAL A 138 -4.46 -10.26 -4.67
C VAL A 138 -5.37 -10.31 -5.90
N ARG A 139 -5.22 -11.35 -6.74
CA ARG A 139 -6.09 -11.58 -7.91
C ARG A 139 -7.54 -11.75 -7.49
N LYS A 140 -7.80 -12.46 -6.38
CA LYS A 140 -9.15 -12.72 -5.89
C LYS A 140 -9.83 -11.47 -5.35
N LEU A 141 -9.10 -10.57 -4.69
CA LEU A 141 -9.61 -9.25 -4.26
C LEU A 141 -10.07 -8.41 -5.46
N CYS A 142 -9.29 -8.40 -6.54
CA CYS A 142 -9.62 -7.65 -7.75
C CYS A 142 -10.62 -8.38 -8.68
N GLY A 143 -10.72 -9.72 -8.57
CA GLY A 143 -11.39 -10.55 -9.57
C GLY A 143 -10.67 -10.60 -10.92
N ASN A 144 -9.35 -10.34 -10.96
CA ASN A 144 -8.57 -10.33 -12.19
C ASN A 144 -7.35 -11.26 -12.11
N ASN A 145 -7.37 -12.37 -12.87
CA ASN A 145 -6.27 -13.34 -12.92
C ASN A 145 -5.05 -12.88 -13.74
N GLN A 146 -5.14 -11.74 -14.44
CA GLN A 146 -4.05 -11.18 -15.24
C GLN A 146 -3.07 -10.33 -14.42
N ILE A 147 -3.31 -10.13 -13.12
CA ILE A 147 -2.34 -9.49 -12.23
C ILE A 147 -1.13 -10.42 -12.06
N GLN A 148 0.08 -9.87 -12.18
CA GLN A 148 1.34 -10.61 -12.14
C GLN A 148 2.39 -9.83 -11.35
N TYR A 149 3.41 -10.55 -10.89
CA TYR A 149 4.67 -9.96 -10.46
C TYR A 149 5.42 -9.33 -11.63
N ASN A 150 6.22 -8.31 -11.34
CA ASN A 150 7.19 -7.78 -12.28
C ASN A 150 8.59 -8.23 -11.84
N GLU A 151 9.03 -9.38 -12.35
CA GLU A 151 10.32 -9.99 -11.98
C GLU A 151 11.51 -9.05 -12.22
N GLY A 152 11.46 -8.23 -13.27
CA GLY A 152 12.50 -7.22 -13.53
C GLY A 152 12.56 -6.16 -12.43
N MET A 153 11.40 -5.69 -11.97
CA MET A 153 11.31 -4.78 -10.82
C MET A 153 11.80 -5.45 -9.53
N ALA A 154 11.39 -6.70 -9.25
CA ALA A 154 11.83 -7.43 -8.06
C ALA A 154 13.35 -7.66 -8.04
N THR A 155 13.93 -8.01 -9.19
CA THR A 155 15.38 -8.20 -9.35
C THR A 155 16.12 -6.89 -9.10
N SER A 156 15.65 -5.79 -9.71
CA SER A 156 16.25 -4.47 -9.53
C SER A 156 16.16 -3.98 -8.08
N GLU A 157 15.00 -4.15 -7.43
CA GLU A 157 14.84 -3.85 -6.00
C GLU A 157 15.81 -4.67 -5.12
N ARG A 158 16.07 -5.94 -5.47
CA ARG A 158 17.04 -6.76 -4.74
C ARG A 158 18.48 -6.28 -4.93
N GLU A 159 18.88 -5.87 -6.13
CA GLU A 159 20.24 -5.39 -6.43
C GLU A 159 20.60 -4.11 -5.65
N TYR A 160 19.62 -3.22 -5.45
CA TYR A 160 19.80 -1.95 -4.75
C TYR A 160 19.25 -1.96 -3.31
N GLY A 161 18.69 -3.08 -2.86
CA GLY A 161 17.96 -3.26 -1.60
C GLY A 161 18.81 -3.34 -0.33
N TYR A 162 20.00 -2.72 -0.30
CA TYR A 162 20.96 -2.82 0.81
C TYR A 162 20.37 -2.43 2.16
N LEU A 163 19.53 -1.40 2.20
CA LEU A 163 18.89 -0.96 3.44
C LEU A 163 17.90 -2.00 3.98
N ASN A 164 17.09 -2.62 3.10
CA ASN A 164 16.19 -3.68 3.51
C ASN A 164 16.98 -4.92 3.97
N ALA A 165 18.12 -5.22 3.33
CA ALA A 165 19.01 -6.29 3.78
C ALA A 165 19.58 -5.99 5.19
N ALA A 166 20.02 -4.76 5.46
CA ALA A 166 20.49 -4.35 6.78
C ALA A 166 19.38 -4.45 7.85
N ILE A 167 18.17 -3.97 7.53
CA ILE A 167 16.99 -4.11 8.41
C ILE A 167 16.70 -5.58 8.68
N THR A 168 16.70 -6.44 7.67
CA THR A 168 16.41 -7.88 7.82
C THR A 168 17.45 -8.58 8.70
N ASN A 169 18.73 -8.24 8.54
CA ASN A 169 19.79 -8.74 9.41
C ASN A 169 19.60 -8.28 10.87
N MET A 170 19.21 -7.02 11.09
CA MET A 170 18.92 -6.50 12.44
C MET A 170 17.73 -7.22 13.08
N LEU A 171 16.65 -7.44 12.32
CA LEU A 171 15.50 -8.21 12.79
C LEU A 171 15.89 -9.66 13.14
N LYS A 172 16.71 -10.30 12.30
CA LYS A 172 17.20 -11.67 12.54
C LYS A 172 18.11 -11.76 13.75
N TYR A 173 19.01 -10.80 13.94
CA TYR A 173 19.87 -10.70 15.12
C TYR A 173 19.06 -10.67 16.42
N HIS A 174 17.92 -9.96 16.42
CA HIS A 174 16.99 -9.91 17.54
C HIS A 174 15.98 -11.07 17.61
N GLY A 175 16.08 -12.05 16.71
CA GLY A 175 15.21 -13.24 16.70
C GLY A 175 13.80 -13.01 16.16
N ASN A 176 13.55 -11.89 15.44
CA ASN A 176 12.25 -11.59 14.84
C ASN A 176 12.19 -11.93 13.33
N ILE A 177 13.17 -12.66 12.81
CA ILE A 177 13.15 -13.33 11.49
C ILE A 177 13.61 -14.75 11.72
N GLU A 178 12.79 -15.72 11.31
CA GLU A 178 13.05 -17.14 11.52
C GLU A 178 13.59 -17.79 10.23
N ASN A 179 13.07 -17.39 9.07
CA ASN A 179 13.45 -17.92 7.77
C ASN A 179 14.80 -17.41 7.28
N ASP A 180 15.27 -17.99 6.18
CA ASP A 180 16.44 -17.50 5.45
C ASP A 180 16.25 -16.05 4.99
N ILE A 181 17.30 -15.24 5.14
CA ILE A 181 17.25 -13.79 4.87
C ILE A 181 16.96 -13.54 3.38
N GLU A 182 17.59 -14.28 2.48
CA GLU A 182 17.42 -14.07 1.04
C GLU A 182 16.02 -14.48 0.59
N ARG A 183 15.45 -15.52 1.18
CA ARG A 183 14.03 -15.88 0.93
C ARG A 183 13.08 -14.78 1.39
N VAL A 184 13.29 -14.20 2.57
CA VAL A 184 12.45 -13.09 3.09
C VAL A 184 12.56 -11.86 2.18
N LEU A 185 13.79 -11.48 1.81
CA LEU A 185 14.04 -10.34 0.94
C LEU A 185 13.43 -10.56 -0.44
N HIS A 186 13.68 -11.71 -1.07
CA HIS A 186 13.12 -12.04 -2.38
C HIS A 186 11.60 -11.92 -2.38
N PHE A 187 10.93 -12.57 -1.42
CA PHE A 187 9.48 -12.53 -1.35
C PHE A 187 8.93 -11.12 -1.10
N TYR A 188 9.56 -10.33 -0.22
CA TYR A 188 9.21 -8.92 0.00
C TYR A 188 9.31 -8.08 -1.28
N PHE A 189 10.39 -8.26 -2.06
CA PHE A 189 10.56 -7.54 -3.33
C PHE A 189 9.56 -8.01 -4.40
N LEU A 190 9.23 -9.30 -4.42
CA LEU A 190 8.18 -9.84 -5.28
C LEU A 190 6.83 -9.16 -4.99
N GLN A 191 6.43 -9.07 -3.71
CA GLN A 191 5.21 -8.38 -3.27
C GLN A 191 5.17 -6.91 -3.75
N CYS A 192 6.27 -6.17 -3.59
CA CYS A 192 6.39 -4.79 -4.04
C CYS A 192 6.30 -4.64 -5.57
N SER A 193 6.70 -5.67 -6.32
CA SER A 193 6.76 -5.66 -7.78
C SER A 193 5.42 -5.85 -8.50
N ILE A 194 4.35 -6.20 -7.78
CA ILE A 194 3.05 -6.48 -8.40
C ILE A 194 2.60 -5.28 -9.25
N GLY A 195 2.26 -5.55 -10.51
CA GLY A 195 1.80 -4.54 -11.46
C GLY A 195 0.28 -4.40 -11.43
N MET A 196 -0.24 -3.23 -11.04
CA MET A 196 -1.69 -2.97 -11.00
C MET A 196 -2.09 -1.60 -11.53
N SER A 197 -3.33 -1.60 -12.04
CA SER A 197 -4.28 -0.53 -12.30
C SER A 197 -4.55 0.49 -11.20
N CYS A 198 -4.95 1.73 -11.50
CA CYS A 198 -5.83 2.45 -10.56
C CYS A 198 -7.16 1.70 -10.41
N ARG A 199 -7.74 1.17 -11.49
CA ARG A 199 -8.95 0.36 -11.41
C ARG A 199 -8.76 -0.90 -10.56
N GLU A 200 -7.66 -1.60 -10.78
CA GLU A 200 -7.36 -2.84 -10.07
C GLU A 200 -7.07 -2.58 -8.59
N LEU A 201 -6.38 -1.48 -8.26
CA LEU A 201 -6.18 -1.07 -6.87
C LEU A 201 -7.49 -0.65 -6.20
N ALA A 202 -8.32 0.17 -6.85
CA ALA A 202 -9.62 0.56 -6.31
C ALA A 202 -10.53 -0.67 -6.07
N CYS A 203 -10.49 -1.65 -6.99
CA CYS A 203 -11.22 -2.91 -6.81
C CYS A 203 -10.68 -3.75 -5.65
N SER A 204 -9.35 -3.93 -5.57
CA SER A 204 -8.74 -4.73 -4.51
C SER A 204 -8.81 -4.10 -3.13
N PHE A 205 -8.98 -2.77 -3.05
CA PHE A 205 -9.17 -2.06 -1.78
C PHE A 205 -10.64 -1.98 -1.35
N LEU A 206 -11.60 -2.21 -2.25
CA LEU A 206 -13.03 -2.14 -1.94
C LEU A 206 -13.46 -3.04 -0.76
N PRO A 207 -12.95 -4.27 -0.61
CA PRO A 207 -13.31 -5.11 0.55
C PRO A 207 -12.93 -4.52 1.91
N PHE A 208 -11.94 -3.63 2.00
CA PHE A 208 -11.62 -2.93 3.24
C PHE A 208 -12.64 -1.82 3.55
N ALA A 209 -13.28 -1.25 2.53
CA ALA A 209 -14.38 -0.29 2.71
C ALA A 209 -15.74 -0.95 2.99
N ASP A 210 -15.95 -2.19 2.52
CA ASP A 210 -17.24 -2.89 2.62
C ASP A 210 -17.35 -3.74 3.89
N HIS A 211 -17.75 -3.09 5.00
CA HIS A 211 -18.01 -3.77 6.26
C HIS A 211 -19.35 -4.52 6.31
N THR A 212 -20.14 -4.50 5.23
CA THR A 212 -21.45 -5.15 5.17
C THR A 212 -21.36 -6.60 4.72
N ARG A 213 -20.23 -6.98 4.12
CA ARG A 213 -19.95 -8.33 3.64
C ARG A 213 -18.80 -8.96 4.42
N PRO A 214 -18.77 -10.29 4.56
CA PRO A 214 -17.60 -10.98 5.09
C PRO A 214 -16.37 -10.70 4.21
N PHE A 215 -15.24 -10.39 4.84
CA PHE A 215 -13.95 -10.38 4.16
C PHE A 215 -13.47 -11.84 4.09
N SER A 216 -13.73 -12.51 2.97
CA SER A 216 -13.31 -13.90 2.72
C SER A 216 -12.83 -14.02 1.27
N PHE A 217 -11.52 -14.10 1.09
CA PHE A 217 -10.87 -14.16 -0.22
C PHE A 217 -9.73 -15.17 -0.18
N ASP A 218 -9.79 -16.18 -1.03
CA ASP A 218 -8.70 -17.17 -1.17
C ASP A 218 -8.28 -17.84 0.16
N GLY A 219 -9.26 -18.15 1.01
CA GLY A 219 -9.02 -18.74 2.34
C GLY A 219 -8.54 -17.75 3.41
N ILE A 220 -8.45 -16.45 3.08
CA ILE A 220 -8.12 -15.38 4.02
C ILE A 220 -9.43 -14.79 4.55
N GLU A 221 -9.66 -14.99 5.85
CA GLU A 221 -10.86 -14.52 6.54
C GLU A 221 -10.51 -13.46 7.59
N LEU A 222 -11.21 -12.33 7.54
CA LEU A 222 -11.09 -11.26 8.54
C LEU A 222 -12.47 -10.90 9.08
N THR A 223 -12.55 -10.78 10.41
CA THR A 223 -13.73 -10.20 11.05
C THR A 223 -13.82 -8.71 10.73
N THR A 224 -15.03 -8.14 10.83
CA THR A 224 -15.23 -6.69 10.67
C THR A 224 -14.36 -5.86 11.60
N SER A 225 -14.08 -6.36 12.82
CA SER A 225 -13.18 -5.69 13.75
C SER A 225 -11.72 -5.69 13.29
N GLN A 226 -11.26 -6.75 12.61
CA GLN A 226 -9.91 -6.82 12.09
C GLN A 226 -9.74 -5.89 10.89
N VAL A 227 -10.71 -5.86 9.97
CA VAL A 227 -10.73 -4.91 8.84
C VAL A 227 -10.65 -3.47 9.34
N LYS A 228 -11.49 -3.09 10.32
CA LYS A 228 -11.44 -1.75 10.95
C LYS A 228 -10.07 -1.42 11.57
N ARG A 229 -9.36 -2.40 12.13
CA ARG A 229 -8.01 -2.20 12.69
C ARG A 229 -6.96 -2.03 11.59
N ILE A 230 -7.10 -2.74 10.47
CA ILE A 230 -6.27 -2.52 9.29
C ILE A 230 -6.47 -1.09 8.77
N ASP A 231 -7.73 -0.63 8.68
CA ASP A 231 -8.05 0.76 8.31
C ASP A 231 -7.42 1.77 9.28
N ALA A 232 -7.50 1.53 10.59
CA ALA A 232 -6.85 2.38 11.58
C ALA A 232 -5.32 2.44 11.37
N ILE A 233 -4.67 1.31 11.10
CA ILE A 233 -3.22 1.27 10.81
C ILE A 233 -2.91 2.00 9.50
N MET A 234 -3.74 1.85 8.46
CA MET A 234 -3.60 2.62 7.21
C MET A 234 -3.72 4.12 7.48
N GLN A 235 -4.66 4.55 8.32
CA GLN A 235 -4.82 5.96 8.68
C GLN A 235 -3.58 6.53 9.38
N THR A 236 -3.03 5.80 10.34
CA THR A 236 -1.95 6.33 11.20
C THR A 236 -0.55 6.06 10.68
N CYS A 237 -0.36 5.05 9.83
CA CYS A 237 0.95 4.57 9.39
C CYS A 237 1.10 4.53 7.85
N GLY A 238 0.08 4.92 7.09
CA GLY A 238 0.00 4.67 5.66
C GLY A 238 0.89 5.54 4.76
N PHE A 239 1.34 6.69 5.25
CA PHE A 239 1.97 7.73 4.41
C PHE A 239 3.34 8.16 4.92
N TYR A 240 4.13 7.20 5.43
CA TYR A 240 5.48 7.46 5.94
C TYR A 240 5.46 8.56 7.02
N ASP A 241 6.33 9.55 6.92
CA ASP A 241 6.42 10.69 7.83
C ASP A 241 5.31 11.74 7.58
N GLU A 242 4.34 11.45 6.70
CA GLU A 242 3.23 12.33 6.31
C GLU A 242 1.84 11.78 6.68
N ALA A 243 1.76 10.70 7.47
CA ALA A 243 0.48 10.12 7.87
C ALA A 243 -0.45 11.10 8.59
N GLY A 244 0.10 11.97 9.45
CA GLY A 244 -0.67 13.03 10.12
C GLY A 244 -1.21 14.08 9.15
N GLU A 245 -0.39 14.52 8.19
CA GLU A 245 -0.79 15.52 7.19
C GLU A 245 -1.79 14.95 6.18
N PHE A 246 -1.64 13.69 5.76
CA PHE A 246 -2.66 13.00 4.97
C PHE A 246 -3.99 12.88 5.73
N SER A 247 -3.94 12.54 7.03
CA SER A 247 -5.13 12.49 7.87
C SER A 247 -5.83 13.85 7.96
N TYR A 248 -5.05 14.93 8.08
CA TYR A 248 -5.55 16.30 8.18
C TYR A 248 -6.15 16.83 6.86
N LEU A 249 -5.48 16.60 5.74
CA LEU A 249 -5.90 17.12 4.43
C LEU A 249 -6.97 16.26 3.76
N VAL A 250 -6.82 14.94 3.83
CA VAL A 250 -7.66 13.99 3.08
C VAL A 250 -8.70 13.34 3.97
N GLY A 251 -8.31 12.86 5.16
CA GLY A 251 -9.25 12.24 6.09
C GLY A 251 -9.81 10.90 5.60
N LEU A 252 -8.96 10.09 4.97
CA LEU A 252 -9.27 8.70 4.58
C LEU A 252 -8.15 7.76 5.04
N PRO A 253 -8.43 6.51 5.43
CA PRO A 253 -7.42 5.48 5.55
C PRO A 253 -6.82 5.14 4.19
N GLY A 254 -5.49 5.04 4.09
CA GLY A 254 -4.87 4.62 2.84
C GLY A 254 -3.40 4.22 2.96
N LYS A 255 -2.79 3.92 1.82
CA LYS A 255 -1.37 3.62 1.70
C LYS A 255 -0.82 4.18 0.39
N SER A 256 0.32 4.85 0.47
CA SER A 256 1.11 5.26 -0.70
C SER A 256 2.20 4.26 -1.08
N GLY A 257 2.68 4.34 -2.32
CA GLY A 257 3.86 3.63 -2.80
C GLY A 257 4.75 4.54 -3.63
N VAL A 258 6.06 4.30 -3.59
CA VAL A 258 7.07 5.06 -4.35
C VAL A 258 6.93 4.93 -5.87
N GLY A 259 6.10 4.01 -6.36
CA GLY A 259 5.65 3.98 -7.75
C GLY A 259 4.73 5.14 -8.15
N GLY A 260 4.36 6.03 -7.20
CA GLY A 260 3.44 7.15 -7.41
C GLY A 260 1.98 6.84 -7.14
N GLY A 261 1.69 5.62 -6.68
CA GLY A 261 0.33 5.17 -6.38
C GLY A 261 -0.09 5.53 -4.95
N ILE A 262 -1.37 5.80 -4.78
CA ILE A 262 -2.05 5.90 -3.48
C ILE A 262 -3.35 5.12 -3.58
N ALA A 263 -3.60 4.21 -2.65
CA ALA A 263 -4.89 3.56 -2.48
C ALA A 263 -5.50 3.94 -1.13
N ALA A 264 -6.77 4.31 -1.10
CA ALA A 264 -7.47 4.76 0.08
C ALA A 264 -8.92 4.26 0.10
N VAL A 265 -9.52 4.23 1.29
CA VAL A 265 -10.90 3.78 1.50
C VAL A 265 -11.72 4.80 2.27
N CYS A 266 -12.98 4.93 1.91
CA CYS A 266 -14.00 5.58 2.71
C CYS A 266 -14.95 4.49 3.23
N PRO A 267 -14.84 4.09 4.51
CA PRO A 267 -15.66 3.04 5.12
C PRO A 267 -17.15 3.18 4.80
N ARG A 268 -17.74 2.08 4.30
CA ARG A 268 -19.15 1.96 3.87
C ARG A 268 -19.54 2.82 2.67
N LYS A 269 -18.58 3.34 1.89
CA LYS A 269 -18.88 4.16 0.71
C LYS A 269 -18.10 3.72 -0.53
N TYR A 270 -16.77 3.81 -0.49
CA TYR A 270 -15.96 3.53 -1.67
C TYR A 270 -14.51 3.19 -1.33
N ALA A 271 -13.80 2.61 -2.29
CA ALA A 271 -12.34 2.64 -2.38
C ALA A 271 -11.94 3.54 -3.56
N VAL A 272 -10.78 4.17 -3.45
CA VAL A 272 -10.22 5.04 -4.48
C VAL A 272 -8.73 4.77 -4.61
N ALA A 273 -8.24 4.75 -5.85
CA ALA A 273 -6.82 4.71 -6.14
C ALA A 273 -6.46 5.80 -7.13
N VAL A 274 -5.34 6.46 -6.87
CA VAL A 274 -4.76 7.50 -7.74
C VAL A 274 -3.30 7.18 -7.99
N TRP A 275 -2.82 7.53 -9.18
CA TRP A 275 -1.46 7.31 -9.59
C TRP A 275 -0.93 8.53 -10.33
N SER A 276 0.20 9.04 -9.86
CA SER A 276 1.05 9.95 -10.62
C SER A 276 2.50 9.80 -10.14
N PRO A 277 3.48 9.55 -11.04
CA PRO A 277 4.82 9.14 -10.64
C PRO A 277 5.63 10.16 -9.82
N ARG A 278 5.37 11.46 -9.96
CA ARG A 278 6.17 12.49 -9.27
C ARG A 278 5.84 12.54 -7.78
N LEU A 279 6.88 12.36 -6.96
CA LEU A 279 6.79 12.34 -5.50
C LEU A 279 7.27 13.65 -4.88
N ASN A 280 6.67 14.01 -3.75
CA ASN A 280 7.18 15.03 -2.84
C ASN A 280 8.44 14.52 -2.10
N PRO A 281 9.14 15.37 -1.34
CA PRO A 281 10.34 14.95 -0.58
C PRO A 281 10.11 13.83 0.44
N LYS A 282 8.86 13.57 0.85
CA LYS A 282 8.49 12.51 1.79
C LYS A 282 8.09 11.19 1.09
N GLY A 283 8.15 11.14 -0.25
CA GLY A 283 7.90 9.93 -1.04
C GLY A 283 6.44 9.69 -1.42
N ASN A 284 5.56 10.70 -1.30
CA ASN A 284 4.15 10.60 -1.68
C ASN A 284 3.85 11.34 -2.99
N SER A 285 2.94 10.81 -3.81
CA SER A 285 2.56 11.42 -5.09
C SER A 285 1.95 12.82 -4.92
N VAL A 286 2.53 13.84 -5.55
CA VAL A 286 2.09 15.24 -5.37
C VAL A 286 0.66 15.42 -5.89
N MET A 287 0.42 15.05 -7.15
CA MET A 287 -0.92 15.13 -7.74
C MET A 287 -1.89 14.17 -7.06
N GLY A 288 -1.43 12.98 -6.66
CA GLY A 288 -2.28 12.00 -5.99
C GLY A 288 -2.82 12.50 -4.65
N MET A 289 -1.95 13.10 -3.82
CA MET A 289 -2.36 13.70 -2.55
C MET A 289 -3.39 14.82 -2.77
N LYS A 290 -3.12 15.73 -3.72
CA LYS A 290 -4.02 16.85 -4.01
C LYS A 290 -5.37 16.39 -4.57
N ALA A 291 -5.36 15.37 -5.44
CA ALA A 291 -6.59 14.82 -6.00
C ALA A 291 -7.50 14.22 -4.91
N LEU A 292 -6.93 13.52 -3.92
CA LEU A 292 -7.68 12.95 -2.81
C LEU A 292 -8.20 14.02 -1.83
N GLU A 293 -7.41 15.07 -1.57
CA GLU A 293 -7.87 16.24 -0.80
C GLU A 293 -9.08 16.92 -1.47
N LEU A 294 -9.01 17.15 -2.78
CA LEU A 294 -10.12 17.74 -3.53
C LEU A 294 -11.34 16.81 -3.60
N LEU A 295 -11.12 15.49 -3.69
CA LEU A 295 -12.21 14.51 -3.64
C LEU A 295 -13.00 14.62 -2.34
N THR A 296 -12.34 14.61 -1.18
CA THR A 296 -13.03 14.67 0.12
C THR A 296 -13.64 16.06 0.35
N THR A 297 -13.00 17.12 -0.12
CA THR A 297 -13.52 18.49 -0.11
C THR A 297 -14.81 18.64 -0.94
N LYS A 298 -14.79 18.24 -2.22
CA LYS A 298 -15.94 18.39 -3.13
C LYS A 298 -17.11 17.48 -2.76
N THR A 299 -16.80 16.30 -2.21
CA THR A 299 -17.84 15.37 -1.77
C THR A 299 -18.37 15.70 -0.38
N ALA A 300 -17.65 16.52 0.41
CA ALA A 300 -17.87 16.74 1.85
C ALA A 300 -17.93 15.42 2.64
N ILE A 301 -17.13 14.43 2.23
CA ILE A 301 -17.08 13.10 2.82
C ILE A 301 -15.66 12.81 3.28
N SER A 302 -15.50 12.61 4.57
CA SER A 302 -14.28 12.13 5.22
C SER A 302 -14.65 11.14 6.35
N ILE A 303 -13.67 10.52 6.99
CA ILE A 303 -13.91 9.70 8.20
C ILE A 303 -14.03 10.52 9.49
N PHE A 304 -13.73 11.82 9.43
CA PHE A 304 -13.91 12.83 10.48
C PHE A 304 -15.11 13.74 10.14
#